data_AF-A0A4S2V2Z6-F1
#
_entry.id   AF-A0A4S2V2Z6-F1
#
_cell.length_a   1.000
_cell.length_b   1.000
_cell.length_c   1.000
_cell.angle_alpha   90.00
_cell.angle_beta   90.00
_cell.angle_gamma   90.00
#
_symmetry.space_group_name_H-M   'P 1'
#
loop_
_entity.id
_entity.type
_entity.pdbx_description
1 polymer ?
#
loop_
_entity_poly.entity_id
_entity_poly.type
_entity_poly.pdbx_seq_one_letter_code
_entity_poly.pdbx_strand_id
1 'polypeptide(L)'
;MSDDALAAWCKVREQVDWSSAASVGPAPARPAVDGLAAWFDGPVRLRDPDRADRLLAAMALSRVATSQGEPLTPTLLTDWQRLVLGVNEVGLRKSDAFAKGGRERYGLTPHTWQNFATCLHQSADASVPLTARAARAYLDIAFFHPYPDGNARLALLVLAHVLEREGVRLDEVGPLQTTRYADDPDGALDLAALVTALIRATHRRATAR
;
A
#
# COMPACT_ATOMS: atom_id res chain seq x y z
N MET A 1 6.46 26.04 -11.09
CA MET A 1 7.30 25.23 -10.19
C MET A 1 6.52 23.95 -9.92
N SER A 2 7.14 22.77 -9.99
CA SER A 2 6.45 21.53 -9.62
C SER A 2 6.27 21.56 -8.10
N ASP A 3 5.03 21.52 -7.63
CA ASP A 3 4.74 21.42 -6.20
C ASP A 3 5.27 20.08 -5.68
N ASP A 4 5.90 20.13 -4.50
CA ASP A 4 6.49 18.95 -3.88
C ASP A 4 5.39 18.04 -3.32
N ALA A 5 5.12 16.95 -4.04
CA ALA A 5 4.09 15.99 -3.72
C ALA A 5 4.38 15.26 -2.40
N LEU A 6 5.64 15.07 -2.00
CA LEU A 6 5.91 14.50 -0.67
C LEU A 6 5.53 15.50 0.43
N ALA A 7 5.92 16.77 0.28
CA ALA A 7 5.57 17.79 1.26
C ALA A 7 4.04 17.98 1.36
N ALA A 8 3.34 18.00 0.22
CA ALA A 8 1.89 18.05 0.16
C ALA A 8 1.25 16.85 0.87
N TRP A 9 1.74 15.63 0.60
CA TRP A 9 1.24 14.43 1.25
C TRP A 9 1.43 14.47 2.77
N CYS A 10 2.62 14.83 3.25
CA CYS A 10 2.86 14.93 4.70
C CYS A 10 1.86 15.87 5.38
N LYS A 11 1.56 17.02 4.76
CA LYS A 11 0.55 17.96 5.24
C LYS A 11 -0.85 17.35 5.23
N VAL A 12 -1.28 16.77 4.11
CA VAL A 12 -2.61 16.14 3.99
C VAL A 12 -2.78 15.01 5.00
N ARG A 13 -1.76 14.16 5.14
CA ARG A 13 -1.75 13.03 6.06
C ARG A 13 -2.01 13.43 7.51
N GLU A 14 -1.52 14.59 7.94
CA GLU A 14 -1.73 15.14 9.27
C GLU A 14 -3.11 15.80 9.43
N GLN A 15 -3.68 16.34 8.35
CA GLN A 15 -4.96 17.07 8.37
C GLN A 15 -6.19 16.16 8.29
N VAL A 16 -6.06 15.02 7.63
CA VAL A 16 -7.16 14.06 7.47
C VAL A 16 -7.53 13.46 8.82
N ASP A 17 -8.82 13.55 9.18
CA ASP A 17 -9.37 12.83 10.33
C ASP A 17 -9.56 11.35 9.98
N TRP A 18 -8.47 10.58 10.06
CA TRP A 18 -8.47 9.15 9.79
C TRP A 18 -9.38 8.36 10.73
N SER A 19 -9.72 8.90 11.90
CA SER A 19 -10.60 8.24 12.87
C SER A 19 -12.06 8.23 12.43
N SER A 20 -12.46 9.21 11.61
CA SER A 20 -13.79 9.30 11.01
C SER A 20 -14.06 8.27 9.91
N ALA A 21 -13.02 7.60 9.40
CA ALA A 21 -13.15 6.63 8.31
C ALA A 21 -14.05 5.46 8.73
N ALA A 22 -14.90 5.01 7.79
CA ALA A 22 -15.86 3.95 8.05
C ALA A 22 -15.15 2.65 8.51
N SER A 23 -15.47 2.20 9.72
CA SER A 23 -15.02 0.90 10.21
C SER A 23 -15.77 -0.24 9.52
N VAL A 24 -15.05 -1.33 9.24
CA VAL A 24 -15.67 -2.62 8.98
C VAL A 24 -15.77 -3.37 10.30
N GLY A 25 -16.83 -4.16 10.48
CA GLY A 25 -17.00 -5.00 11.68
C GLY A 25 -15.89 -6.05 11.82
N PRO A 26 -15.80 -6.72 12.98
CA PRO A 26 -14.63 -7.49 13.42
C PRO A 26 -14.41 -8.85 12.71
N ALA A 27 -15.12 -9.14 11.62
CA ALA A 27 -15.06 -10.46 11.00
C ALA A 27 -13.85 -10.56 10.05
N PRO A 28 -12.96 -11.55 10.23
CA PRO A 28 -11.96 -11.88 9.22
C PRO A 28 -12.65 -12.17 7.88
N ALA A 29 -12.22 -11.49 6.81
CA ALA A 29 -12.70 -11.76 5.46
C ALA A 29 -11.69 -12.66 4.75
N ARG A 30 -12.03 -13.94 4.59
CA ARG A 30 -11.25 -14.85 3.75
C ARG A 30 -12.08 -15.20 2.51
N PRO A 31 -11.75 -14.63 1.35
CA PRO A 31 -12.46 -14.94 0.13
C PRO A 31 -12.07 -16.33 -0.39
N ALA A 32 -12.94 -16.91 -1.20
CA ALA A 32 -12.61 -18.12 -1.95
C ALA A 32 -11.55 -17.88 -3.03
N VAL A 33 -11.43 -16.64 -3.53
CA VAL A 33 -10.39 -16.22 -4.47
C VAL A 33 -9.61 -15.08 -3.83
N ASP A 34 -8.31 -15.23 -3.74
CA ASP A 34 -7.40 -14.19 -3.28
C ASP A 34 -7.19 -13.15 -4.38
N GLY A 35 -7.79 -11.97 -4.23
CA GLY A 35 -7.84 -10.93 -5.26
C GLY A 35 -6.46 -10.39 -5.65
N LEU A 36 -5.52 -10.35 -4.70
CA LEU A 36 -4.16 -9.91 -5.00
C LEU A 36 -3.41 -10.97 -5.80
N ALA A 37 -3.49 -12.24 -5.39
CA ALA A 37 -2.91 -13.35 -6.12
C ALA A 37 -3.50 -13.45 -7.54
N ALA A 38 -4.82 -13.35 -7.67
CA ALA A 38 -5.51 -13.38 -8.96
C ALA A 38 -5.14 -12.19 -9.86
N TRP A 39 -4.88 -11.01 -9.28
CA TRP A 39 -4.40 -9.85 -10.04
C TRP A 39 -2.99 -10.07 -10.60
N PHE A 40 -2.09 -10.64 -9.80
CA PHE A 40 -0.74 -10.97 -10.25
C PHE A 40 -0.74 -12.09 -11.28
N ASP A 41 -1.49 -13.16 -11.04
CA ASP A 41 -1.52 -14.34 -11.92
C ASP A 41 -2.38 -14.15 -13.18
N GLY A 42 -3.24 -13.14 -13.21
CA GLY A 42 -4.05 -12.77 -14.38
C GLY A 42 -3.49 -11.54 -15.12
N PRO A 43 -4.02 -10.33 -14.88
CA PRO A 43 -3.62 -9.13 -15.62
C PRO A 43 -2.12 -8.82 -15.65
N VAL A 44 -1.37 -9.06 -14.57
CA VAL A 44 0.08 -8.85 -14.58
C VAL A 44 0.78 -9.92 -15.38
N ARG A 45 0.50 -11.21 -15.14
CA ARG A 45 1.12 -12.32 -15.87
C ARG A 45 0.89 -12.24 -17.38
N LEU A 46 -0.31 -11.84 -17.81
CA LEU A 46 -0.61 -11.65 -19.23
C LEU A 46 0.34 -10.64 -19.91
N ARG A 47 0.81 -9.64 -19.16
CA ARG A 47 1.71 -8.59 -19.68
C ARG A 47 3.19 -8.95 -19.50
N ASP A 48 3.53 -9.55 -18.36
CA ASP A 48 4.91 -9.82 -17.94
C ASP A 48 4.91 -11.01 -16.94
N PRO A 49 5.11 -12.25 -17.43
CA PRO A 49 5.10 -13.44 -16.59
C PRO A 49 6.18 -13.43 -15.50
N ASP A 50 7.40 -13.00 -15.82
CA ASP A 50 8.50 -12.95 -14.86
C ASP A 50 8.18 -11.95 -13.73
N ARG A 51 7.55 -10.81 -14.06
CA ARG A 51 7.08 -9.86 -13.06
C ARG A 51 5.97 -10.45 -12.18
N ALA A 52 5.05 -11.22 -12.75
CA ALA A 52 4.03 -11.88 -11.96
C ALA A 52 4.65 -12.85 -10.94
N ASP A 53 5.60 -13.68 -11.35
CA ASP A 53 6.31 -14.60 -10.46
C ASP A 53 7.01 -13.87 -9.31
N ARG A 54 7.69 -12.76 -9.65
CA ARG A 54 8.35 -11.89 -8.68
C ARG A 54 7.39 -11.25 -7.68
N LEU A 55 6.22 -10.78 -8.13
CA LEU A 55 5.20 -10.20 -7.25
C LEU A 55 4.53 -11.25 -6.37
N LEU A 56 4.30 -12.46 -6.89
CA LEU A 56 3.80 -13.58 -6.10
C LEU A 56 4.81 -14.01 -5.03
N ALA A 57 6.11 -14.03 -5.34
CA ALA A 57 7.17 -14.29 -4.36
C ALA A 57 7.23 -13.19 -3.28
N ALA A 58 7.14 -11.91 -3.68
CA ALA A 58 7.08 -10.79 -2.73
C ALA A 58 5.86 -10.86 -1.81
N MET A 59 4.70 -11.26 -2.36
CA MET A 59 3.48 -11.50 -1.58
C MET A 59 3.63 -12.69 -0.62
N ALA A 60 4.28 -13.78 -1.03
CA ALA A 60 4.55 -14.89 -0.13
C ALA A 60 5.45 -14.46 1.03
N LEU A 61 6.50 -13.67 0.75
CA LEU A 61 7.38 -13.12 1.78
C LEU A 61 6.65 -12.16 2.73
N SER A 62 5.77 -11.31 2.21
CA SER A 62 4.99 -10.40 3.07
C SER A 62 4.03 -11.14 3.99
N ARG A 63 3.51 -12.30 3.57
CA ARG A 63 2.67 -13.18 4.39
C ARG A 63 3.42 -13.88 5.51
N VAL A 64 4.66 -14.29 5.26
CA VAL A 64 5.54 -14.82 6.31
C VAL A 64 5.72 -13.77 7.40
N ALA A 65 6.07 -12.53 7.02
CA ALA A 65 6.21 -11.42 7.96
C ALA A 65 4.91 -11.14 8.74
N THR A 66 3.75 -11.17 8.07
CA THR A 66 2.44 -11.08 8.75
C THR A 66 2.25 -12.18 9.80
N SER A 67 2.55 -13.44 9.45
CA SER A 67 2.39 -14.58 10.37
C SER A 67 3.32 -14.50 11.58
N GLN A 68 4.46 -13.83 11.44
CA GLN A 68 5.43 -13.58 12.50
C GLN A 68 5.11 -12.32 13.31
N GLY A 69 4.09 -11.56 12.93
CA GLY A 69 3.70 -10.32 13.60
C GLY A 69 4.68 -9.16 13.39
N GLU A 70 5.53 -9.25 12.37
CA GLU A 70 6.55 -8.23 12.13
C GLU A 70 5.91 -6.86 11.81
N PRO A 71 6.41 -5.77 12.40
CA PRO A 71 5.99 -4.43 12.02
C PRO A 71 6.56 -4.05 10.64
N LEU A 72 5.84 -3.20 9.91
CA LEU A 72 6.38 -2.62 8.68
C LEU A 72 7.59 -1.73 9.01
N THR A 73 8.70 -2.00 8.35
CA THR A 73 9.94 -1.22 8.47
C THR A 73 10.55 -0.98 7.09
N PRO A 74 11.38 0.06 6.89
CA PRO A 74 12.06 0.27 5.61
C PRO A 74 12.93 -0.94 5.18
N THR A 75 13.50 -1.67 6.14
CA THR A 75 14.27 -2.90 5.86
C THR A 75 13.39 -3.99 5.27
N LEU A 76 12.25 -4.30 5.91
CA LEU A 76 11.31 -5.30 5.41
C LEU A 76 10.78 -4.96 4.01
N LEU A 77 10.46 -3.68 3.79
CA LEU A 77 10.03 -3.22 2.46
C LEU A 77 11.13 -3.33 1.40
N THR A 78 12.39 -3.16 1.79
CA THR A 78 13.53 -3.30 0.87
C THR A 78 13.67 -4.74 0.40
N ASP A 79 13.44 -5.72 1.29
CA ASP A 79 13.46 -7.13 0.92
C ASP A 79 12.34 -7.50 -0.05
N TRP A 80 11.14 -6.96 0.17
CA TRP A 80 10.03 -7.14 -0.78
C TRP A 80 10.33 -6.45 -2.10
N GLN A 81 10.94 -5.27 -2.07
CA GLN A 81 11.26 -4.49 -3.25
C GLN A 81 12.30 -5.17 -4.14
N ARG A 82 13.30 -5.85 -3.56
CA ARG A 82 14.27 -6.68 -4.30
C ARG A 82 13.55 -7.69 -5.19
N LEU A 83 12.56 -8.39 -4.62
CA LEU A 83 11.71 -9.32 -5.35
C LEU A 83 10.86 -8.58 -6.40
N VAL A 84 10.14 -7.51 -6.03
CA VAL A 84 9.32 -6.72 -6.97
C VAL A 84 10.11 -6.30 -8.22
N LEU A 85 11.35 -5.87 -8.06
CA LEU A 85 12.21 -5.40 -9.15
C LEU A 85 13.00 -6.53 -9.84
N GLY A 86 13.21 -7.66 -9.18
CA GLY A 86 14.06 -8.74 -9.68
C GLY A 86 15.54 -8.42 -9.64
N VAL A 87 15.97 -7.74 -8.57
CA VAL A 87 17.35 -7.29 -8.37
C VAL A 87 17.89 -7.81 -7.06
N ASN A 88 19.20 -8.04 -7.00
CA ASN A 88 19.88 -8.50 -5.78
C ASN A 88 19.97 -7.40 -4.72
N GLU A 89 20.08 -6.14 -5.15
CA GLU A 89 20.20 -5.00 -4.26
C GLU A 89 19.30 -3.85 -4.73
N VAL A 90 18.60 -3.27 -3.77
CA VAL A 90 17.88 -2.01 -3.90
C VAL A 90 17.97 -1.30 -2.56
N GLY A 91 17.93 0.02 -2.57
CA GLY A 91 17.89 0.83 -1.36
C GLY A 91 16.97 2.02 -1.55
N LEU A 92 16.67 2.70 -0.43
CA LEU A 92 15.96 3.97 -0.47
C LEU A 92 16.68 4.95 -1.39
N ARG A 93 15.91 5.74 -2.15
CA ARG A 93 16.47 6.72 -3.08
C ARG A 93 17.34 7.74 -2.33
N LYS A 94 18.38 8.22 -3.00
CA LYS A 94 19.34 9.19 -2.46
C LYS A 94 19.13 10.61 -3.00
N SER A 95 18.19 10.76 -3.93
CA SER A 95 17.83 12.01 -4.59
C SER A 95 16.33 12.14 -4.67
N ASP A 96 15.87 13.32 -5.10
CA ASP A 96 14.49 13.55 -5.50
C ASP A 96 14.04 12.51 -6.53
N ALA A 97 12.75 12.16 -6.45
CA ALA A 97 12.07 11.34 -7.45
C ALA A 97 11.04 12.19 -8.19
N PHE A 98 10.68 11.75 -9.40
CA PHE A 98 9.71 12.42 -10.24
C PHE A 98 8.72 11.42 -10.82
N ALA A 99 7.44 11.78 -10.87
CA ALA A 99 6.40 10.97 -11.50
C ALA A 99 5.49 11.81 -12.39
N LYS A 100 4.55 11.13 -13.06
CA LYS A 100 3.54 11.72 -13.96
C LYS A 100 4.18 12.62 -15.03
N GLY A 101 5.28 12.18 -15.62
CA GLY A 101 6.02 12.95 -16.63
C GLY A 101 6.75 14.18 -16.08
N GLY A 102 7.17 14.14 -14.81
CA GLY A 102 7.87 15.25 -14.15
C GLY A 102 6.94 16.29 -13.51
N ARG A 103 5.62 16.10 -13.56
CA ARG A 103 4.65 16.99 -12.92
C ARG A 103 4.71 16.93 -11.39
N GLU A 104 5.02 15.76 -10.85
CA GLU A 104 5.17 15.56 -9.41
C GLU A 104 6.65 15.36 -9.07
N ARG A 105 7.16 16.20 -8.17
CA ARG A 105 8.45 16.02 -7.52
C ARG A 105 8.22 15.47 -6.11
N TYR A 106 8.99 14.48 -5.71
CA TYR A 106 9.06 13.99 -4.33
C TYR A 106 10.40 14.41 -3.74
N GLY A 107 10.45 15.55 -3.07
CA GLY A 107 11.69 16.09 -2.51
C GLY A 107 12.25 15.22 -1.39
N LEU A 108 13.56 15.21 -1.18
CA LEU A 108 14.14 14.71 0.07
C LEU A 108 14.47 15.84 1.04
N THR A 109 14.28 15.56 2.32
CA THR A 109 14.78 16.32 3.46
C THR A 109 15.64 15.41 4.35
N PRO A 110 16.48 15.97 5.24
CA PRO A 110 17.24 15.17 6.20
C PRO A 110 16.39 14.23 7.07
N HIS A 111 15.11 14.54 7.25
CA HIS A 111 14.19 13.76 8.10
C HIS A 111 13.30 12.79 7.31
N THR A 112 13.40 12.74 5.98
CA THR A 112 12.45 11.98 5.15
C THR A 112 12.36 10.51 5.55
N TRP A 113 13.49 9.82 5.71
CA TRP A 113 13.49 8.40 6.03
C TRP A 113 13.11 8.10 7.49
N GLN A 114 13.37 9.03 8.41
CA GLN A 114 12.88 8.95 9.77
C GLN A 114 11.36 9.08 9.80
N ASN A 115 10.81 10.09 9.13
CA ASN A 115 9.37 10.32 9.02
C ASN A 115 8.68 9.15 8.34
N PHE A 116 9.30 8.59 7.29
CA PHE A 116 8.79 7.40 6.61
C PHE A 116 8.68 6.21 7.56
N ALA A 117 9.74 5.92 8.33
CA ALA A 117 9.72 4.83 9.31
C ALA A 117 8.64 5.04 10.39
N THR A 118 8.47 6.27 10.87
CA THR A 118 7.37 6.62 11.79
C THR A 118 6.00 6.37 11.14
N CYS A 119 5.82 6.77 9.89
CA CYS A 119 4.56 6.58 9.16
C CYS A 119 4.22 5.08 8.99
N LEU A 120 5.22 4.25 8.67
CA LEU A 120 5.06 2.80 8.62
C LEU A 120 4.67 2.21 9.98
N HIS A 121 5.33 2.63 11.06
CA HIS A 121 5.02 2.13 12.40
C HIS A 121 3.57 2.45 12.80
N GLN A 122 3.09 3.64 12.48
CA GLN A 122 1.72 4.06 12.78
C GLN A 122 0.66 3.20 12.07
N SER A 123 0.99 2.45 11.00
CA SER A 123 0.02 1.54 10.36
C SER A 123 -0.46 0.40 11.29
N ALA A 124 0.23 0.18 12.41
CA ALA A 124 -0.16 -0.76 13.45
C ALA A 124 -1.03 -0.15 14.58
N ASP A 125 -1.30 1.16 14.55
CA ASP A 125 -2.06 1.87 15.59
C ASP A 125 -3.55 1.47 15.60
N ALA A 126 -3.92 0.54 16.48
CA ALA A 126 -5.28 0.01 16.56
C ALA A 126 -6.37 1.04 16.92
N SER A 127 -6.02 2.27 17.33
CA SER A 127 -7.00 3.34 17.54
C SER A 127 -7.57 3.89 16.22
N VAL A 128 -6.88 3.65 15.09
CA VAL A 128 -7.30 4.06 13.75
C VAL A 128 -8.01 2.89 13.04
N PRO A 129 -9.18 3.11 12.39
CA PRO A 129 -9.87 2.07 11.63
C PRO A 129 -8.95 1.35 10.63
N LEU A 130 -9.08 0.02 10.53
CA LEU A 130 -8.23 -0.81 9.67
C LEU A 130 -8.13 -0.29 8.24
N THR A 131 -9.25 0.13 7.66
CA THR A 131 -9.32 0.60 6.27
C THR A 131 -8.57 1.91 6.07
N ALA A 132 -8.62 2.80 7.06
CA ALA A 132 -7.80 4.01 7.10
C ALA A 132 -6.31 3.67 7.27
N ARG A 133 -5.94 2.72 8.13
CA ARG A 133 -4.54 2.28 8.28
C ARG A 133 -3.97 1.74 6.97
N ALA A 134 -4.74 0.89 6.29
CA ALA A 134 -4.33 0.28 5.02
C ALA A 134 -4.24 1.32 3.88
N ALA A 135 -5.21 2.24 3.79
CA ALA A 135 -5.19 3.35 2.84
C ALA A 135 -4.01 4.31 3.10
N ARG A 136 -3.78 4.71 4.35
CA ARG A 136 -2.67 5.59 4.72
C ARG A 136 -1.32 4.94 4.40
N ALA A 137 -1.13 3.66 4.73
CA ALA A 137 0.10 2.95 4.41
C ALA A 137 0.34 2.84 2.89
N TYR A 138 -0.71 2.62 2.08
CA TYR A 138 -0.63 2.67 0.62
C TYR A 138 -0.13 4.04 0.11
N LEU A 139 -0.74 5.12 0.60
CA LEU A 139 -0.43 6.49 0.20
C LEU A 139 0.96 6.91 0.69
N ASP A 140 1.37 6.47 1.88
CA ASP A 140 2.72 6.65 2.40
C ASP A 140 3.76 6.07 1.43
N ILE A 141 3.58 4.85 0.90
CA ILE A 141 4.47 4.32 -0.13
C ILE A 141 4.39 5.13 -1.43
N ALA A 142 3.19 5.47 -1.88
CA ALA A 142 2.98 6.17 -3.15
C ALA A 142 3.70 7.52 -3.20
N PHE A 143 3.66 8.28 -2.10
CA PHE A 143 4.14 9.66 -2.05
C PHE A 143 5.50 9.87 -1.38
N PHE A 144 5.91 9.02 -0.42
CA PHE A 144 7.35 8.97 -0.07
C PHE A 144 8.19 8.50 -1.25
N HIS A 145 7.59 7.67 -2.10
CA HIS A 145 8.18 7.14 -3.32
C HIS A 145 9.59 6.56 -3.04
N PRO A 146 9.69 5.58 -2.12
CA PRO A 146 10.95 5.23 -1.47
C PRO A 146 12.02 4.70 -2.44
N TYR A 147 11.61 4.09 -3.55
CA TYR A 147 12.51 3.44 -4.50
C TYR A 147 12.48 4.08 -5.89
N PRO A 148 13.48 3.83 -6.76
CA PRO A 148 13.50 4.38 -8.12
C PRO A 148 12.37 3.89 -9.06
N ASP A 149 11.85 2.69 -8.82
CA ASP A 149 10.71 2.10 -9.54
C ASP A 149 9.94 1.19 -8.58
N GLY A 150 8.76 0.70 -8.99
CA GLY A 150 8.02 -0.34 -8.29
C GLY A 150 7.15 0.13 -7.15
N ASN A 151 7.16 1.43 -6.80
CA ASN A 151 6.45 1.97 -5.64
C ASN A 151 4.94 1.68 -5.68
N ALA A 152 4.28 1.75 -6.84
CA ALA A 152 2.85 1.41 -6.94
C ALA A 152 2.55 -0.07 -6.66
N ARG A 153 3.45 -0.98 -7.08
CA ARG A 153 3.36 -2.42 -6.81
C ARG A 153 3.61 -2.71 -5.32
N LEU A 154 4.61 -2.04 -4.75
CA LEU A 154 4.91 -2.12 -3.32
C LEU A 154 3.78 -1.56 -2.45
N ALA A 155 3.17 -0.44 -2.85
CA ALA A 155 2.04 0.17 -2.15
C ALA A 155 0.86 -0.81 -2.03
N LEU A 156 0.57 -1.54 -3.12
CA LEU A 156 -0.46 -2.57 -3.11
C LEU A 156 -0.11 -3.75 -2.17
N LEU A 157 1.14 -4.20 -2.16
CA LEU A 157 1.61 -5.23 -1.22
C LEU A 157 1.49 -4.78 0.24
N VAL A 158 1.85 -3.52 0.53
CA VAL A 158 1.76 -2.93 1.87
C VAL A 158 0.32 -2.81 2.34
N LEU A 159 -0.58 -2.34 1.48
CA LEU A 159 -2.03 -2.32 1.77
C LEU A 159 -2.52 -3.71 2.14
N ALA A 160 -2.20 -4.72 1.31
CA ALA A 160 -2.61 -6.09 1.56
C ALA A 160 -2.01 -6.66 2.85
N HIS A 161 -0.76 -6.36 3.16
CA HIS A 161 -0.12 -6.77 4.42
C HIS A 161 -0.85 -6.20 5.64
N VAL A 162 -1.20 -4.91 5.63
CA VAL A 162 -1.94 -4.27 6.74
C VAL A 162 -3.31 -4.93 6.94
N LEU A 163 -4.04 -5.24 5.86
CA LEU A 163 -5.31 -5.97 5.95
C LEU A 163 -5.11 -7.40 6.46
N GLU A 164 -4.09 -8.09 5.95
CA GLU A 164 -3.84 -9.49 6.26
C GLU A 164 -3.41 -9.70 7.72
N ARG A 165 -2.75 -8.70 8.32
CA ARG A 165 -2.45 -8.69 9.77
C ARG A 165 -3.70 -8.75 10.65
N GLU A 166 -4.83 -8.25 10.16
CA GLU A 166 -6.13 -8.32 10.83
C GLU A 166 -7.00 -9.46 10.27
N GLY A 167 -6.42 -10.39 9.51
CA GLY A 167 -7.12 -11.55 8.96
C GLY A 167 -8.03 -11.23 7.77
N VAL A 168 -7.87 -10.08 7.12
CA VAL A 168 -8.66 -9.65 5.97
C VAL A 168 -7.86 -9.82 4.67
N ARG A 169 -8.46 -10.48 3.68
CA ARG A 169 -8.00 -10.50 2.28
C ARG A 169 -9.14 -10.04 1.37
N LEU A 170 -8.79 -9.26 0.36
CA LEU A 170 -9.76 -8.81 -0.64
C LEU A 170 -9.91 -9.86 -1.74
N ASP A 171 -11.11 -10.02 -2.29
CA ASP A 171 -11.35 -10.88 -3.46
C ASP A 171 -11.10 -10.18 -4.80
N GLU A 172 -10.94 -8.86 -4.80
CA GLU A 172 -10.47 -8.09 -5.94
C GLU A 172 -9.66 -6.88 -5.50
N VAL A 173 -8.67 -6.52 -6.31
CA VAL A 173 -7.83 -5.32 -6.10
C VAL A 173 -7.81 -4.38 -7.31
N GLY A 174 -8.52 -4.75 -8.39
CA GLY A 174 -8.62 -3.94 -9.61
C GLY A 174 -9.10 -2.50 -9.35
N PRO A 175 -10.16 -2.28 -8.54
CA PRO A 175 -10.63 -0.93 -8.23
C PRO A 175 -9.60 -0.04 -7.51
N LEU A 176 -8.57 -0.61 -6.87
CA LEU A 176 -7.49 0.14 -6.23
C LEU A 176 -6.52 0.76 -7.25
N GLN A 177 -6.58 0.35 -8.52
CA GLN A 177 -5.70 0.82 -9.61
C GLN A 177 -6.17 2.17 -10.18
N THR A 178 -6.39 3.15 -9.30
CA THR A 178 -6.77 4.51 -9.67
C THR A 178 -5.65 5.50 -9.33
N THR A 179 -5.61 6.62 -10.06
CA THR A 179 -4.64 7.69 -9.80
C THR A 179 -4.96 8.37 -8.47
N ARG A 180 -3.93 8.65 -7.67
CA ARG A 180 -4.03 9.39 -6.41
C ARG A 180 -3.23 10.69 -6.50
N TYR A 181 -3.63 11.67 -5.70
CA TYR A 181 -3.02 13.00 -5.64
C TYR A 181 -2.60 13.32 -4.21
N ALA A 182 -1.45 13.96 -4.06
CA ALA A 182 -0.83 14.16 -2.74
C ALA A 182 -1.48 15.29 -1.93
N ASP A 183 -2.14 16.20 -2.63
CA ASP A 183 -2.82 17.40 -2.13
C ASP A 183 -4.34 17.21 -1.99
N ASP A 184 -4.81 15.96 -2.06
CA ASP A 184 -6.23 15.61 -2.08
C ASP A 184 -6.66 14.87 -0.80
N PRO A 185 -7.06 15.59 0.26
CA PRO A 185 -7.51 14.99 1.51
C PRO A 185 -8.78 14.15 1.35
N ASP A 186 -9.71 14.57 0.50
CA ASP A 186 -10.94 13.83 0.23
C ASP A 186 -10.63 12.53 -0.51
N GLY A 187 -9.75 12.57 -1.52
CA GLY A 187 -9.27 11.39 -2.23
C GLY A 187 -8.53 10.38 -1.35
N ALA A 188 -7.91 10.85 -0.26
CA ALA A 188 -7.28 9.99 0.75
C ALA A 188 -8.33 9.24 1.60
N LEU A 189 -9.39 9.93 2.04
CA LEU A 189 -10.53 9.31 2.73
C LEU A 189 -11.33 8.39 1.81
N ASP A 190 -11.50 8.76 0.54
CA ASP A 190 -12.16 7.95 -0.46
C ASP A 190 -11.43 6.62 -0.71
N LEU A 191 -10.09 6.59 -0.58
CA LEU A 191 -9.36 5.33 -0.63
C LEU A 191 -9.74 4.43 0.57
N ALA A 192 -9.84 4.98 1.78
CA ALA A 192 -10.29 4.21 2.95
C ALA A 192 -11.74 3.71 2.76
N ALA A 193 -12.63 4.56 2.25
CA ALA A 193 -14.01 4.20 1.93
C ALA A 193 -14.10 3.10 0.85
N LEU A 194 -13.24 3.17 -0.18
CA LEU A 194 -13.13 2.14 -1.20
C LEU A 194 -12.66 0.80 -0.60
N VAL A 195 -11.64 0.81 0.26
CA VAL A 195 -11.20 -0.39 0.98
C VAL A 195 -12.34 -0.96 1.83
N THR A 196 -13.09 -0.12 2.54
CA THR A 196 -14.31 -0.55 3.27
C THR A 196 -15.33 -1.22 2.34
N ALA A 197 -15.59 -0.63 1.16
CA ALA A 197 -16.52 -1.19 0.19
C ALA A 197 -16.05 -2.55 -0.35
N LEU A 198 -14.75 -2.70 -0.63
CA LEU A 198 -14.15 -3.93 -1.10
C LEU A 198 -14.25 -5.03 -0.04
N ILE A 199 -13.91 -4.75 1.23
CA ILE A 199 -14.03 -5.74 2.32
C ILE A 199 -15.49 -6.19 2.48
N ARG A 200 -16.45 -5.25 2.43
CA ARG A 200 -17.89 -5.60 2.50
C ARG A 200 -18.32 -6.46 1.31
N ALA A 201 -17.83 -6.17 0.11
CA ALA A 201 -18.13 -6.96 -1.09
C ALA A 201 -17.52 -8.37 -1.00
N THR A 202 -16.29 -8.49 -0.48
CA THR A 202 -15.64 -9.77 -0.16
C THR A 202 -16.46 -10.58 0.81
N HIS A 203 -16.93 -9.99 1.92
CA HIS A 203 -17.79 -10.70 2.89
C HIS A 203 -19.07 -11.21 2.24
N ARG A 204 -19.81 -10.36 1.52
CA ARG A 204 -21.07 -10.76 0.88
C ARG A 204 -20.88 -11.93 -0.07
N ARG A 205 -19.80 -11.93 -0.88
CA ARG A 205 -19.49 -13.00 -1.82
C ARG A 205 -19.01 -14.28 -1.14
N ALA A 206 -18.32 -14.16 0.00
CA ALA A 206 -17.91 -15.32 0.79
C ALA A 206 -19.09 -16.03 1.49
N THR A 207 -20.11 -15.27 1.91
CA THR A 207 -21.30 -15.82 2.61
C THR A 207 -22.44 -16.23 1.69
N ALA A 208 -22.43 -15.82 0.42
CA ALA A 208 -23.45 -16.18 -0.57
C ALA A 208 -23.24 -17.57 -1.21
N ARG A 209 -22.30 -18.36 -0.67
CA ARG A 209 -22.01 -19.74 -1.07
C ARG A 209 -22.50 -20.70 0.00
#